data_AF-A0A2V8DTU1-F1
#
_entry.id   AF-A0A2V8DTU1-F1
#
_cell.length_a   1.000
_cell.length_b   1.000
_cell.length_c   1.000
_cell.angle_alpha   90.00
_cell.angle_beta   90.00
_cell.angle_gamma   90.00
#
_symmetry.space_group_name_H-M   'P 1'
#
loop_
_entity.id
_entity.type
_entity.pdbx_description
1 polymer ?
#
loop_
_entity_poly.entity_id
_entity_poly.type
_entity_poly.pdbx_seq_one_letter_code
_entity_poly.pdbx_strand_id
1 'polypeptide(L)'
;IDVPTAIGALGQAIFHVHAKDVLLDRANISTNGVLDAKSYRRMGARSWLFRSVGWGHDEVEWKRTISALRLAGYDSVLSIEHEDALLSIDEGLQQAVTFLSRLVPTEPPAEPWWT
;
A
#
# COMPACT_ATOMS: atom_id res chain seq x y z
N ILE A 1 8.86 1.17 8.42
CA ILE A 1 7.82 0.70 9.36
C ILE A 1 7.26 -0.56 8.73
N ASP A 2 7.13 -1.65 9.47
CA ASP A 2 6.41 -2.83 8.98
C ASP A 2 4.91 -2.58 9.12
N VAL A 3 4.21 -2.46 7.99
CA VAL A 3 2.79 -2.05 7.95
C VAL A 3 1.87 -3.04 8.68
N PRO A 4 1.99 -4.37 8.47
CA PRO A 4 1.21 -5.35 9.23
C PRO A 4 1.38 -5.25 10.76
N THR A 5 2.62 -5.05 11.24
CA THR A 5 2.89 -4.86 12.67
C THR A 5 2.22 -3.60 13.21
N ALA A 6 2.26 -2.49 12.47
CA ALA A 6 1.60 -1.25 12.88
C ALA A 6 0.07 -1.41 12.94
N ILE A 7 -0.52 -2.12 11.98
CA ILE A 7 -1.96 -2.43 11.97
C ILE A 7 -2.34 -3.24 13.22
N GLY A 8 -1.59 -4.30 13.53
CA GLY A 8 -1.83 -5.12 14.71
C GLY A 8 -1.73 -4.33 16.02
N ALA A 9 -0.78 -3.39 16.10
CA ALA A 9 -0.61 -2.52 17.27
C ALA A 9 -1.76 -1.50 17.43
N LEU A 10 -2.33 -1.00 16.33
CA LEU A 10 -3.45 -0.07 16.36
C LEU A 10 -4.79 -0.77 16.63
N GLY A 11 -4.99 -1.96 16.06
CA GLY A 11 -6.21 -2.75 16.23
C GLY A 11 -7.48 -1.94 15.92
N GLN A 12 -8.37 -1.87 16.91
CA GLN A 12 -9.67 -1.19 16.83
C GLN A 12 -9.58 0.35 16.72
N ALA A 13 -8.38 0.94 16.84
CA ALA A 13 -8.17 2.37 16.61
C ALA A 13 -8.15 2.75 15.12
N ILE A 14 -8.22 1.78 14.20
CA ILE A 14 -8.24 2.03 12.75
C ILE A 14 -9.67 2.34 12.30
N PHE A 15 -9.96 3.62 12.07
CA PHE A 15 -11.28 4.06 11.58
C PHE A 15 -11.36 4.15 10.05
N HIS A 16 -10.22 4.35 9.38
CA HIS A 16 -10.16 4.52 7.93
C HIS A 16 -8.78 4.13 7.40
N VAL A 17 -8.71 3.63 6.16
CA VAL A 17 -7.47 3.21 5.51
C VAL A 17 -7.36 3.85 4.14
N HIS A 18 -6.24 4.52 3.90
CA HIS A 18 -5.82 4.93 2.56
C HIS A 18 -4.87 3.88 1.97
N ALA A 19 -5.28 3.26 0.86
CA ALA A 19 -4.41 2.44 0.04
C ALA A 19 -3.52 3.37 -0.81
N LYS A 20 -2.26 3.49 -0.39
CA LYS A 20 -1.23 4.30 -1.02
C LYS A 20 0.06 3.48 -1.14
N ASP A 21 0.82 3.72 -2.20
CA ASP A 21 2.03 2.95 -2.49
C ASP A 21 3.26 3.83 -2.71
N VAL A 22 4.43 3.28 -2.42
CA VAL A 22 5.72 3.95 -2.53
C VAL A 22 6.77 2.97 -3.04
N LEU A 23 7.56 3.39 -4.02
CA LEU A 23 8.74 2.65 -4.47
C LEU A 23 9.98 3.27 -3.85
N LEU A 24 10.83 2.43 -3.25
CA LEU A 24 12.12 2.82 -2.72
C LEU A 24 13.22 2.54 -3.76
N ASP A 25 13.92 3.59 -4.19
CA ASP A 25 15.08 3.44 -5.07
C ASP A 25 16.33 3.17 -4.22
N ARG A 26 16.78 1.90 -4.21
CA ARG A 26 17.92 1.46 -3.39
C ARG A 26 19.22 2.17 -3.78
N ALA A 27 19.41 2.48 -5.06
CA ALA A 27 20.62 3.14 -5.54
C ALA A 27 20.66 4.59 -5.03
N ASN A 28 19.56 5.32 -5.17
CA ASN A 28 19.46 6.68 -4.67
C ASN A 28 19.48 6.73 -3.13
N ILE A 29 18.85 5.77 -2.44
CA ILE A 29 18.92 5.68 -0.97
C ILE A 29 20.36 5.47 -0.48
N SER A 30 21.16 4.65 -1.16
CA SER A 30 22.54 4.37 -0.74
C SER A 30 23.43 5.61 -0.70
N THR A 31 23.07 6.66 -1.45
CA THR A 31 23.82 7.91 -1.54
C THR A 31 23.15 9.07 -0.81
N ASN A 32 21.82 9.14 -0.83
CA ASN A 32 21.06 10.27 -0.31
C ASN A 32 20.39 10.00 1.06
N GLY A 33 20.30 8.74 1.48
CA GLY A 33 19.42 8.33 2.57
C GLY A 33 17.94 8.39 2.20
N VAL A 34 17.04 8.28 3.18
CA VAL A 34 15.58 8.25 2.94
C VAL A 34 14.89 9.62 3.11
N LEU A 35 15.56 10.58 3.75
CA LEU A 35 15.05 11.95 3.93
C LEU A 35 15.28 12.75 2.65
N ASP A 36 14.35 12.63 1.70
CA ASP A 36 14.49 13.24 0.38
C ASP A 36 13.67 14.53 0.21
N ALA A 37 14.34 15.67 0.41
CA ALA A 37 13.77 17.01 0.28
C ALA A 37 13.79 17.58 -1.16
N LYS A 38 14.15 16.78 -2.18
CA LYS A 38 14.16 17.27 -3.57
C LYS A 38 12.72 17.58 -4.02
N SER A 39 12.57 18.25 -5.16
CA SER A 39 11.25 18.40 -5.80
C SER A 39 10.70 17.05 -6.26
N TYR A 40 9.38 16.84 -6.19
CA TYR A 40 8.70 15.68 -6.78
C TYR A 40 8.89 15.58 -8.30
N ARG A 41 9.19 16.70 -8.99
CA ARG A 41 9.50 16.69 -10.43
C ARG A 41 10.83 16.03 -10.79
N ARG A 42 11.73 15.84 -9.82
CA ARG A 42 13.06 15.23 -10.03
C ARG A 42 13.06 13.72 -9.83
N MET A 43 12.07 13.03 -10.41
CA MET A 43 11.72 11.64 -10.07
C MET A 43 12.92 10.68 -10.11
N GLY A 44 13.73 10.72 -11.18
CA GLY A 44 14.89 9.82 -11.32
C GLY A 44 16.04 10.06 -10.32
N ALA A 45 16.03 11.18 -9.59
CA ALA A 45 17.05 11.50 -8.58
C ALA A 45 16.53 11.36 -7.14
N ARG A 46 15.29 10.91 -6.96
CA ARG A 46 14.69 10.74 -5.64
C ARG A 46 14.98 9.35 -5.09
N SER A 47 15.08 9.30 -3.77
CA SER A 47 15.28 8.09 -2.98
C SER A 47 14.00 7.25 -2.87
N TRP A 48 12.85 7.86 -3.12
CA TRP A 48 11.55 7.20 -3.18
C TRP A 48 10.55 8.02 -3.99
N LEU A 49 9.55 7.35 -4.52
CA LEU A 49 8.45 7.92 -5.32
C LEU A 49 7.12 7.39 -4.82
N PHE A 50 6.10 8.25 -4.74
CA PHE A 50 4.72 7.78 -4.67
C PHE A 50 4.38 7.05 -5.97
N ARG A 51 3.66 5.94 -5.84
CA ARG A 51 3.28 5.06 -6.95
C ARG A 51 1.80 4.71 -6.86
N SER A 52 1.22 4.33 -7.99
CA SER A 52 -0.04 3.61 -8.00
C SER A 52 0.09 2.29 -7.24
N VAL A 53 -0.98 1.90 -6.55
CA VAL A 53 -1.01 0.64 -5.79
C VAL A 53 -0.66 -0.55 -6.69
N GLY A 54 0.34 -1.33 -6.28
CA GLY A 54 0.89 -2.48 -7.02
C GLY A 54 2.17 -2.15 -7.82
N TRP A 55 2.60 -0.88 -7.84
CA TRP A 55 3.85 -0.45 -8.49
C TRP A 55 4.97 -0.12 -7.51
N GLY A 56 4.68 -0.03 -6.20
CA GLY A 56 5.70 0.16 -5.16
C GLY A 56 6.00 -1.14 -4.44
N HIS A 57 4.96 -1.73 -3.84
CA HIS A 57 5.05 -3.02 -3.16
C HIS A 57 4.39 -4.14 -3.98
N ASP A 58 4.86 -5.37 -3.78
CA ASP A 58 4.35 -6.53 -4.49
C ASP A 58 3.00 -7.05 -3.93
N GLU A 59 2.41 -8.00 -4.64
CA GLU A 59 1.14 -8.60 -4.25
C GLU A 59 1.20 -9.32 -2.90
N VAL A 60 2.36 -9.89 -2.53
CA VAL A 60 2.52 -10.60 -1.25
C VAL A 60 2.44 -9.61 -0.09
N GLU A 61 3.11 -8.47 -0.20
CA GLU A 61 3.09 -7.43 0.82
C GLU A 61 1.68 -6.80 0.97
N TRP A 62 0.97 -6.58 -0.13
CA TRP A 62 -0.42 -6.13 -0.08
C TRP A 62 -1.35 -7.19 0.54
N LYS A 63 -1.19 -8.48 0.23
CA LYS A 63 -1.94 -9.58 0.89
C LYS A 63 -1.68 -9.63 2.40
N ARG A 64 -0.43 -9.42 2.84
CA ARG A 64 -0.08 -9.36 4.27
C ARG A 64 -0.74 -8.16 4.95
N THR A 65 -0.78 -7.00 4.29
CA THR A 65 -1.44 -5.79 4.78
C THR A 65 -2.95 -5.99 4.94
N ILE A 66 -3.63 -6.51 3.90
CA ILE A 66 -5.08 -6.78 3.93
C ILE A 66 -5.41 -7.83 4.99
N SER A 67 -4.57 -8.86 5.12
CA SER A 67 -4.74 -9.90 6.16
C SER A 67 -4.59 -9.31 7.57
N ALA A 68 -3.65 -8.40 7.78
CA ALA A 68 -3.48 -7.72 9.06
C ALA A 68 -4.69 -6.84 9.40
N LEU A 69 -5.25 -6.10 8.43
CA LEU A 69 -6.48 -5.31 8.62
C LEU A 69 -7.64 -6.21 9.03
N ARG A 70 -7.80 -7.35 8.36
CA ARG A 70 -8.84 -8.33 8.67
C ARG A 70 -8.70 -8.89 10.09
N LEU A 71 -7.49 -9.24 10.50
CA LEU A 71 -7.20 -9.71 11.86
C LEU A 71 -7.39 -8.62 12.92
N ALA A 72 -7.16 -7.35 12.56
CA ALA A 72 -7.45 -6.21 13.42
C ALA A 72 -8.96 -5.91 13.55
N GLY A 73 -9.82 -6.61 12.80
CA GLY A 73 -11.27 -6.42 12.78
C GLY A 73 -11.73 -5.25 11.92
N TYR A 74 -10.90 -4.77 10.98
CA TYR A 74 -11.28 -3.73 10.04
C TYR A 74 -12.09 -4.32 8.88
N ASP A 75 -13.38 -3.98 8.81
CA ASP A 75 -14.33 -4.42 7.78
C ASP A 75 -14.97 -3.22 7.07
N SER A 76 -14.13 -2.37 6.49
CA SER A 76 -14.57 -1.17 5.78
C SER A 76 -13.73 -0.94 4.52
N VAL A 77 -13.85 0.25 3.94
CA VAL A 77 -13.30 0.58 2.63
C VAL A 77 -11.78 0.66 2.62
N LEU A 78 -11.15 0.17 1.54
CA LEU A 78 -9.80 0.58 1.17
C LEU A 78 -9.89 1.78 0.23
N SER A 79 -9.71 2.99 0.77
CA SER A 79 -9.80 4.23 -0.01
C SER A 79 -8.51 4.44 -0.80
N ILE A 80 -8.56 4.49 -2.13
CA ILE A 80 -7.35 4.68 -2.95
C ILE A 80 -6.91 6.14 -2.88
N GLU A 81 -5.67 6.39 -2.46
CA GLU A 81 -5.03 7.70 -2.54
C GLU A 81 -3.97 7.67 -3.65
N HIS A 82 -4.26 8.32 -4.78
CA HIS A 82 -3.44 8.27 -5.98
C HIS A 82 -2.55 9.53 -6.14
N GLU A 83 -1.22 9.34 -6.19
CA GLU A 83 -0.23 10.41 -6.36
C GLU A 83 0.96 9.98 -7.26
N ASP A 84 0.73 9.09 -8.22
CA ASP A 84 1.79 8.62 -9.12
C ASP A 84 2.13 9.65 -10.20
N ALA A 85 3.34 10.20 -10.16
CA ALA A 85 3.78 11.19 -11.13
C ALA A 85 4.27 10.61 -12.48
N LEU A 86 4.34 9.28 -12.63
CA LEU A 86 4.69 8.60 -13.89
C LEU A 86 3.46 8.12 -14.68
N LEU A 87 2.27 8.10 -14.09
CA LEU A 87 1.04 7.68 -14.73
C LEU A 87 0.05 8.84 -14.85
N SER A 88 -0.87 8.76 -15.80
CA SER A 88 -2.04 9.63 -15.76
C SER A 88 -2.94 9.25 -14.59
N ILE A 89 -3.80 10.18 -14.14
CA ILE A 89 -4.73 9.95 -13.03
C ILE A 89 -5.62 8.73 -13.31
N ASP A 90 -6.22 8.67 -14.50
CA ASP A 90 -7.16 7.60 -14.86
C ASP A 90 -6.46 6.24 -15.00
N GLU A 91 -5.30 6.21 -15.68
CA GLU A 91 -4.53 4.98 -15.84
C GLU A 91 -4.05 4.45 -14.48
N GLY A 92 -3.50 5.33 -13.65
CA GLY A 92 -2.98 4.97 -12.35
C GLY A 92 -4.08 4.50 -11.39
N LEU A 93 -5.25 5.14 -11.41
CA LEU A 93 -6.42 4.72 -10.64
C LEU A 93 -6.97 3.39 -11.14
N GLN A 94 -7.14 3.22 -12.46
CA GLN A 94 -7.68 1.99 -13.04
C GLN A 94 -6.79 0.78 -12.74
N GLN A 95 -5.47 0.94 -12.80
CA GLN A 95 -4.53 -0.11 -12.42
C GLN A 95 -4.61 -0.45 -10.93
N ALA A 96 -4.67 0.55 -10.05
CA ALA A 96 -4.82 0.34 -8.61
C ALA A 96 -6.13 -0.40 -8.26
N VAL A 97 -7.25 -0.02 -8.87
CA VAL A 97 -8.55 -0.71 -8.71
C VAL A 97 -8.43 -2.15 -9.18
N THR A 98 -7.87 -2.38 -10.37
CA THR A 98 -7.71 -3.73 -10.95
C THR A 98 -6.87 -4.63 -10.05
N PHE A 99 -5.79 -4.10 -9.49
CA PHE A 99 -4.92 -4.83 -8.58
C PHE A 99 -5.63 -5.15 -7.26
N LEU A 100 -6.16 -4.14 -6.56
CA LEU A 100 -6.77 -4.31 -5.23
C LEU A 100 -8.04 -5.18 -5.26
N SER A 101 -8.87 -5.04 -6.30
CA SER A 101 -10.14 -5.79 -6.41
C SER A 101 -9.94 -7.31 -6.41
N ARG A 102 -8.76 -7.78 -6.87
CA ARG A 102 -8.40 -9.20 -6.84
C ARG A 102 -7.91 -9.69 -5.47
N LEU A 103 -7.52 -8.79 -4.59
CA LEU A 103 -6.90 -9.11 -3.30
C LEU A 103 -7.86 -8.96 -2.12
N VAL A 104 -8.87 -8.10 -2.24
CA VAL A 104 -9.86 -7.85 -1.19
C VAL A 104 -10.84 -9.02 -1.12
N PRO A 105 -10.89 -9.79 -0.01
CA PRO A 105 -11.88 -10.83 0.16
C PRO A 105 -13.28 -10.23 0.35
N THR A 106 -14.29 -10.86 -0.23
CA THR A 106 -15.69 -10.38 -0.17
C THR A 106 -16.58 -11.20 0.77
N GLU A 107 -16.13 -12.40 1.15
CA GLU A 107 -16.85 -13.29 2.07
C GLU A 107 -16.33 -13.13 3.50
N PRO A 108 -17.15 -13.38 4.53
CA PRO A 108 -16.70 -13.40 5.93
C PRO A 108 -15.64 -14.50 6.17
N PRO A 109 -14.84 -14.41 7.25
CA PRO A 109 -13.90 -15.48 7.58
C PRO A 109 -14.66 -16.77 7.84
N ALA A 110 -14.19 -17.88 7.27
CA ALA A 110 -14.76 -19.19 7.54
C ALA A 110 -14.29 -19.72 8.90
N GLU A 111 -15.12 -20.51 9.57
CA GLU A 111 -14.72 -21.29 10.74
C GLU A 111 -13.69 -22.37 10.33
N PRO A 112 -12.57 -22.51 11.06
CA PRO A 112 -11.56 -23.51 10.75
C PRO A 112 -12.08 -24.95 10.88
N TRP A 113 -12.34 -25.61 9.74
CA TRP A 113 -12.88 -26.98 9.70
C TRP A 113 -11.85 -28.08 10.00
N TRP A 114 -10.56 -27.75 10.04
CA TRP A 114 -9.45 -28.68 10.33
C TRP A 114 -9.03 -28.68 11.81
N THR A 115 -9.85 -28.10 12.68
CA THR A 115 -9.59 -28.04 14.13
C THR A 115 -10.15 -29.24 14.87
#